data_AF-A0AAV7LY18-F1
#
_entry.id   AF-A0AAV7LY18-F1
#
_cell.length_a   1.000
_cell.length_b   1.000
_cell.length_c   1.000
_cell.angle_alpha   90.00
_cell.angle_beta   90.00
_cell.angle_gamma   90.00
#
_symmetry.space_group_name_H-M   'P 1'
#
loop_
_entity.id
_entity.type
_entity.pdbx_description
1 polymer ?
#
loop_
_entity_poly.entity_id
_entity_poly.type
_entity_poly.pdbx_seq_one_letter_code
_entity_poly.pdbx_strand_id
1 'polypeptide(L)'
;MWYEKVTVQSQLKHRFPDLADPGTYYGFRFCHQLDFSTSGALCAALSKAAAAKAYTCFTQRTVTKAYLALVRGNVSKEQQTITDPIGKNTVEGMTHMMCTEGTEGCENAKPCQTELFVLERGLYCGDPVTKVLLQPHTGRTHQLRVHCSAIGHPIVGDFTYSLKKDSGPYRMMLHSYYLRIPVEGELVEVTAPDPFITTIDSNWVPVSTVRSLEETIQDVKDRAVLEAQERQRTLLENRTNRAKSAQKTTETEEQRAVCEQWLAEWAVDQ
;
A
#
# COMPACT_ATOMS: atom_id res chain seq x y z
N MET A 1 -26.42 22.26 15.01
CA MET A 1 -26.62 21.63 13.70
C MET A 1 -25.59 20.51 13.61
N TRP A 2 -26.01 19.25 13.83
CA TRP A 2 -25.09 18.11 13.74
C TRP A 2 -24.76 17.91 12.26
N TYR A 3 -23.58 18.37 11.84
CA TYR A 3 -23.12 18.12 10.48
C TYR A 3 -22.89 16.63 10.34
N GLU A 4 -23.74 15.95 9.57
CA GLU A 4 -23.51 14.57 9.21
C GLU A 4 -22.20 14.54 8.43
N LYS A 5 -21.17 13.88 8.98
CA LYS A 5 -19.86 13.81 8.32
C LYS A 5 -20.05 13.08 6.99
N VAL A 6 -19.75 13.75 5.89
CA VAL A 6 -19.77 13.11 4.56
C VAL A 6 -18.67 12.05 4.55
N THR A 7 -19.07 10.80 4.38
CA THR A 7 -18.18 9.64 4.28
C THR A 7 -18.31 8.98 2.91
N VAL A 8 -17.26 8.27 2.48
CA VAL A 8 -17.32 7.43 1.27
C VAL A 8 -18.48 6.43 1.37
N GLN A 9 -18.71 5.85 2.56
CA GLN A 9 -19.87 5.00 2.81
C GLN A 9 -21.19 5.71 2.47
N SER A 10 -21.41 6.91 3.00
CA SER A 10 -22.67 7.64 2.77
C SER A 10 -22.89 7.96 1.29
N GLN A 11 -21.82 8.33 0.58
CA GLN A 11 -21.85 8.61 -0.86
C GLN A 11 -22.14 7.36 -1.68
N LEU A 12 -21.51 6.23 -1.35
CA LEU A 12 -21.76 4.94 -2.02
C LEU A 12 -23.18 4.44 -1.77
N LYS A 13 -23.69 4.54 -0.55
CA LYS A 13 -25.09 4.17 -0.23
C LYS A 13 -26.09 5.01 -1.02
N HIS A 14 -25.82 6.31 -1.16
CA HIS A 14 -26.67 7.20 -1.95
C HIS A 14 -26.62 6.85 -3.45
N ARG A 15 -25.43 6.59 -4.00
CA ARG A 15 -25.25 6.35 -5.43
C ARG A 15 -25.61 4.94 -5.89
N PHE A 16 -25.41 3.94 -5.01
CA PHE A 16 -25.58 2.51 -5.27
C PHE A 16 -26.29 1.82 -4.10
N PRO A 17 -27.57 2.16 -3.84
CA PRO A 17 -28.31 1.62 -2.70
C PRO A 17 -28.42 0.08 -2.76
N ASP A 18 -28.57 -0.48 -3.96
CA ASP A 18 -28.75 -1.93 -4.16
C ASP A 18 -27.48 -2.76 -3.93
N LEU A 19 -26.31 -2.10 -3.89
CA LEU A 19 -25.02 -2.75 -3.61
C LEU A 19 -24.66 -2.71 -2.12
N ALA A 20 -25.44 -2.02 -1.29
CA ALA A 20 -25.19 -1.93 0.14
C ALA A 20 -25.55 -3.25 0.82
N ASP A 21 -24.58 -3.89 1.47
CA ASP A 21 -24.77 -5.13 2.21
C ASP A 21 -25.18 -4.85 3.67
N PRO A 22 -26.43 -5.13 4.06
CA PRO A 22 -26.92 -4.89 5.42
C PRO A 22 -26.22 -5.76 6.48
N GLY A 23 -25.57 -6.86 6.09
CA GLY A 23 -24.76 -7.71 6.96
C GLY A 23 -23.37 -7.16 7.27
N THR A 24 -23.04 -5.94 6.83
CA THR A 24 -21.79 -5.26 7.17
C THR A 24 -22.03 -3.94 7.86
N TYR A 25 -21.17 -3.62 8.83
CA TYR A 25 -21.25 -2.35 9.57
C TYR A 25 -21.26 -1.13 8.64
N TYR A 26 -20.41 -1.14 7.61
CA TYR A 26 -20.30 -0.03 6.67
C TYR A 26 -21.23 -0.14 5.45
N GLY A 27 -21.99 -1.22 5.26
CA GLY A 27 -22.71 -1.48 4.02
C GLY A 27 -21.82 -1.89 2.83
N PHE A 28 -20.50 -1.74 2.93
CA PHE A 28 -19.54 -2.09 1.89
C PHE A 28 -18.30 -2.71 2.50
N ARG A 29 -17.61 -3.57 1.73
CA ARG A 29 -16.36 -4.21 2.15
C ARG A 29 -15.17 -3.50 1.52
N PHE A 30 -14.64 -2.48 2.18
CA PHE A 30 -13.43 -1.81 1.73
C PHE A 30 -12.22 -2.76 1.83
N CYS A 31 -11.52 -2.96 0.72
CA CYS A 31 -10.38 -3.88 0.63
C CYS A 31 -9.12 -3.29 1.27
N HIS A 32 -9.04 -1.96 1.34
CA HIS A 32 -7.97 -1.21 2.01
C HIS A 32 -8.50 0.16 2.47
N GLN A 33 -7.62 0.95 3.07
CA GLN A 33 -7.93 2.29 3.55
C GLN A 33 -7.12 3.35 2.79
N LEU A 34 -7.61 4.59 2.85
CA LEU A 34 -6.90 5.82 2.53
C LEU A 34 -7.06 6.78 3.71
N ASP A 35 -6.04 7.60 3.98
CA ASP A 35 -6.15 8.68 4.95
C ASP A 35 -7.24 9.66 4.52
N PHE A 36 -7.92 10.30 5.49
CA PHE A 36 -8.99 11.26 5.22
C PHE A 36 -8.59 12.36 4.21
N SER A 37 -7.38 12.90 4.33
CA SER A 37 -6.89 13.98 3.47
C SER A 37 -6.32 13.49 2.13
N THR A 38 -6.23 12.18 1.91
CA THR A 38 -5.69 11.57 0.69
C THR A 38 -6.81 11.23 -0.28
N SER A 39 -6.70 11.70 -1.53
CA SER A 39 -7.63 11.33 -2.60
C SER A 39 -7.14 10.13 -3.41
N GLY A 40 -7.98 9.61 -4.31
CA GLY A 40 -7.57 8.67 -5.36
C GLY A 40 -8.25 7.32 -5.26
N ALA A 41 -7.62 6.29 -5.83
CA ALA A 41 -8.16 4.95 -5.98
C ALA A 41 -8.44 4.27 -4.63
N LEU A 42 -9.69 3.82 -4.44
CA LEU A 42 -10.15 3.04 -3.30
C LEU A 42 -10.97 1.85 -3.79
N CYS A 43 -10.59 0.64 -3.39
CA CYS A 43 -11.29 -0.59 -3.81
C CYS A 43 -12.29 -1.05 -2.73
N ALA A 44 -13.53 -1.32 -3.15
CA ALA A 44 -14.56 -1.98 -2.35
C ALA A 44 -15.03 -3.26 -3.05
N ALA A 45 -15.05 -4.37 -2.32
CA ALA A 45 -15.54 -5.65 -2.80
C ALA A 45 -17.06 -5.75 -2.64
N LEU A 46 -17.73 -6.25 -3.68
CA LEU A 46 -19.18 -6.41 -3.73
C LEU A 46 -19.68 -7.73 -3.14
N SER A 47 -18.78 -8.64 -2.77
CA SER A 47 -19.13 -9.91 -2.13
C SER A 47 -18.12 -10.28 -1.05
N LYS A 48 -18.54 -11.14 -0.11
CA LYS A 48 -17.65 -11.70 0.92
C LYS A 48 -16.48 -12.48 0.31
N ALA A 49 -16.72 -13.22 -0.77
CA ALA A 49 -15.69 -13.98 -1.48
C ALA A 49 -14.66 -13.05 -2.14
N ALA A 50 -15.10 -11.99 -2.83
CA ALA A 50 -14.21 -11.00 -3.43
C ALA A 50 -13.37 -10.28 -2.37
N ALA A 51 -13.99 -9.91 -1.24
CA ALA A 51 -13.28 -9.28 -0.12
C ALA A 51 -12.20 -10.19 0.46
N ALA A 52 -12.49 -11.48 0.62
CA ALA A 52 -11.51 -12.46 1.11
C ALA A 52 -10.33 -12.62 0.14
N LYS A 53 -10.58 -12.72 -1.17
CA LYS A 53 -9.51 -12.80 -2.17
C LYS A 53 -8.65 -11.53 -2.20
N ALA A 54 -9.28 -10.35 -2.19
CA ALA A 54 -8.55 -9.08 -2.14
C ALA A 54 -7.70 -8.96 -0.86
N TYR A 55 -8.27 -9.34 0.29
CA TYR A 55 -7.54 -9.37 1.57
C TYR A 55 -6.29 -10.26 1.50
N THR A 56 -6.38 -11.44 0.87
CA THR A 56 -5.22 -12.31 0.63
C THR A 56 -4.12 -11.58 -0.15
N CYS A 57 -4.46 -10.84 -1.21
CA CYS A 57 -3.47 -10.06 -1.97
C CYS A 57 -2.75 -9.01 -1.12
N PHE A 58 -3.49 -8.27 -0.27
CA PHE A 58 -2.89 -7.29 0.65
C PHE A 58 -1.98 -7.97 1.70
N THR A 59 -2.40 -9.11 2.23
CA THR A 59 -1.66 -9.85 3.26
C THR A 59 -0.38 -10.47 2.69
N GLN A 60 -0.44 -10.96 1.45
CA GLN A 60 0.70 -11.52 0.70
C GLN A 60 1.58 -10.44 0.05
N ARG A 61 1.23 -9.15 0.20
CA ARG A 61 1.95 -8.01 -0.41
C ARG A 61 2.10 -8.13 -1.93
N THR A 62 1.09 -8.65 -2.62
CA THR A 62 1.05 -8.74 -4.09
C THR A 62 0.37 -7.55 -4.75
N VAL A 63 -0.21 -6.65 -3.95
CA VAL A 63 -0.84 -5.41 -4.42
C VAL A 63 0.23 -4.37 -4.77
N THR A 64 0.11 -3.79 -5.96
CA THR A 64 0.96 -2.66 -6.39
C THR A 64 0.19 -1.36 -6.22
N LYS A 65 0.84 -0.36 -5.62
CA LYS A 65 0.27 0.97 -5.42
C LYS A 65 1.29 2.01 -5.84
N ALA A 66 0.84 3.07 -6.51
CA ALA A 66 1.65 4.27 -6.71
C ALA A 66 0.81 5.52 -6.42
N TYR A 67 1.47 6.50 -5.82
CA TYR A 67 0.86 7.75 -5.40
C TYR A 67 1.57 8.91 -6.06
N LEU A 68 0.84 9.96 -6.42
CA LEU A 68 1.42 11.24 -6.76
C LEU A 68 1.42 12.12 -5.51
N ALA A 69 2.46 12.95 -5.39
CA ALA A 69 2.48 14.00 -4.40
C ALA A 69 3.21 15.24 -4.91
N LEU A 70 2.82 16.41 -4.39
CA LEU A 70 3.68 17.59 -4.37
C LEU A 70 4.35 17.66 -3.00
N VAL A 71 5.68 17.70 -2.96
CA VAL A 71 6.46 17.79 -1.73
C VAL A 71 7.24 19.10 -1.67
N ARG A 72 7.38 19.68 -0.47
CA ARG A 72 8.08 20.95 -0.26
C ARG A 72 9.57 20.84 -0.59
N GLY A 73 10.11 21.89 -1.21
CA GLY A 73 11.50 21.99 -1.61
C GLY A 73 11.86 21.21 -2.88
N ASN A 74 13.13 21.27 -3.24
CA ASN A 74 13.69 20.58 -4.40
C ASN A 74 14.34 19.27 -3.96
N VAL A 75 13.73 18.14 -4.31
CA VAL A 75 14.32 16.81 -4.05
C VAL A 75 15.50 16.62 -5.02
N SER A 76 16.70 16.51 -4.46
CA SER A 76 17.94 16.41 -5.23
C SER A 76 18.12 15.03 -5.88
N LYS A 77 17.85 13.96 -5.13
CA LYS A 77 17.92 12.58 -5.62
C LYS A 77 16.71 12.28 -6.49
N GLU A 78 16.93 12.03 -7.78
CA GLU A 78 15.85 11.76 -8.76
C GLU A 78 15.13 10.44 -8.49
N GLN A 79 15.82 9.50 -7.84
CA GLN A 79 15.26 8.27 -7.31
C GLN A 79 15.88 7.97 -5.96
N GLN A 80 15.06 7.56 -4.99
CA GLN A 80 15.55 7.10 -3.70
C GLN A 80 14.59 6.10 -3.06
N THR A 81 15.16 5.19 -2.28
CA THR A 81 14.42 4.24 -1.44
C THR A 81 14.53 4.69 0.02
N ILE A 82 13.39 4.86 0.67
CA ILE A 82 13.28 5.29 2.07
C ILE A 82 12.86 4.05 2.88
N THR A 83 13.71 3.66 3.84
CA THR A 83 13.54 2.42 4.62
C THR A 83 13.42 2.66 6.12
N ASP A 84 13.36 3.92 6.56
CA ASP A 84 13.25 4.27 7.98
C ASP A 84 12.00 3.59 8.58
N PRO A 85 12.15 2.71 9.60
CA PRO A 85 11.03 2.06 10.25
C PRO A 85 10.09 3.08 10.89
N ILE A 86 8.79 2.81 10.88
CA ILE A 86 7.77 3.74 11.42
C ILE A 86 7.10 3.15 12.65
N GLY A 87 7.06 3.93 13.72
CA GLY A 87 6.42 3.64 15.00
C GLY A 87 5.39 4.69 15.41
N LYS A 88 4.72 4.44 16.54
CA LYS A 88 3.80 5.41 17.15
C LYS A 88 4.62 6.47 17.87
N ASN A 89 4.19 7.73 17.78
CA ASN A 89 4.75 8.80 18.58
C ASN A 89 4.06 8.83 19.95
N THR A 90 4.82 8.85 21.04
CA THR A 90 4.31 8.91 22.42
C THR A 90 4.53 10.26 23.10
N VAL A 91 5.16 11.22 22.41
CA VAL A 91 5.33 12.59 22.91
C VAL A 91 3.96 13.26 23.06
N GLU A 92 3.78 13.93 24.21
CA GLU A 92 2.54 14.65 24.52
C GLU A 92 2.21 15.68 23.42
N GLY A 93 0.96 15.68 22.96
CA GLY A 93 0.50 16.52 21.85
C GLY A 93 0.82 15.99 20.45
N MET A 94 1.66 14.95 20.31
CA MET A 94 2.00 14.31 19.02
C MET A 94 1.51 12.86 18.91
N THR A 95 0.74 12.35 19.87
CA THR A 95 0.27 10.95 19.91
C THR A 95 -0.63 10.52 18.75
N HIS A 96 -1.16 11.48 18.00
CA HIS A 96 -1.91 11.25 16.76
C HIS A 96 -0.99 11.09 15.52
N MET A 97 0.31 11.29 15.68
CA MET A 97 1.33 11.19 14.65
C MET A 97 2.03 9.83 14.72
N MET A 98 2.60 9.45 13.58
CA MET A 98 3.60 8.40 13.49
C MET A 98 4.98 9.05 13.37
N CYS A 99 6.03 8.34 13.71
CA CYS A 99 7.40 8.85 13.65
C CYS A 99 8.37 7.76 13.22
N THR A 100 9.56 8.17 12.76
CA THR A 100 10.61 7.23 12.35
C THR A 100 11.39 6.73 13.55
N GLU A 101 11.97 5.55 13.44
CA GLU A 101 12.90 5.03 14.45
C GLU A 101 14.02 6.03 14.74
N GLY A 102 14.39 6.17 16.01
CA GLY A 102 15.40 7.13 16.48
C GLY A 102 14.87 8.52 16.82
N THR A 103 13.62 8.87 16.51
CA THR A 103 13.00 10.10 17.03
C THR A 103 12.54 9.92 18.48
N GLU A 104 12.55 11.00 19.26
CA GLU A 104 12.01 11.01 20.61
C GLU A 104 10.56 10.49 20.65
N GLY A 105 10.27 9.59 21.60
CA GLY A 105 8.94 8.99 21.76
C GLY A 105 8.53 8.01 20.67
N CYS A 106 9.44 7.52 19.82
CA CYS A 106 9.10 6.49 18.83
C CYS A 106 9.01 5.10 19.48
N GLU A 107 7.81 4.51 19.48
CA GLU A 107 7.58 3.16 20.00
C GLU A 107 7.07 2.19 18.92
N ASN A 108 7.45 0.91 19.08
CA ASN A 108 7.00 -0.19 18.22
C ASN A 108 7.23 0.08 16.72
N ALA A 109 8.41 0.60 16.38
CA ALA A 109 8.80 0.86 15.00
C ALA A 109 8.78 -0.44 14.18
N LYS A 110 8.16 -0.40 13.01
CA LYS A 110 8.04 -1.56 12.11
C LYS A 110 8.73 -1.26 10.79
N PRO A 111 9.45 -2.24 10.20
CA PRO A 111 10.07 -2.07 8.89
C PRO A 111 9.05 -1.64 7.85
N CYS A 112 9.43 -0.66 7.04
CA CYS A 112 8.62 -0.17 5.95
C CYS A 112 9.51 0.40 4.85
N GLN A 113 9.01 0.39 3.62
CA GLN A 113 9.78 0.80 2.45
C GLN A 113 8.90 1.58 1.49
N THR A 114 9.43 2.70 1.02
CA THR A 114 8.84 3.55 -0.01
C THR A 114 9.90 3.88 -1.05
N GLU A 115 9.61 3.64 -2.33
CA GLU A 115 10.40 4.19 -3.42
C GLU A 115 9.82 5.54 -3.85
N LEU A 116 10.69 6.52 -4.05
CA LEU A 116 10.35 7.86 -4.50
C LEU A 116 11.05 8.12 -5.83
N PHE A 117 10.30 8.60 -6.80
CA PHE A 117 10.78 9.02 -8.11
C PHE A 117 10.37 10.48 -8.36
N VAL A 118 11.35 11.35 -8.63
CA VAL A 118 11.10 12.75 -8.98
C VAL A 118 10.57 12.83 -10.40
N LEU A 119 9.38 13.38 -10.58
CA LEU A 119 8.74 13.58 -11.89
C LEU A 119 9.06 14.96 -12.46
N GLU A 120 8.76 16.00 -11.69
CA GLU A 120 8.87 17.39 -12.09
C GLU A 120 9.32 18.24 -10.90
N ARG A 121 10.00 19.35 -11.17
CA ARG A 121 10.32 20.39 -10.18
C ARG A 121 9.63 21.67 -10.60
N GLY A 122 9.16 22.45 -9.64
CA GLY A 122 8.42 23.67 -9.93
C GLY A 122 8.09 24.48 -8.70
N LEU A 123 7.04 25.28 -8.81
CA LEU A 123 6.56 26.14 -7.74
C LEU A 123 5.11 25.79 -7.39
N TYR A 124 4.77 25.85 -6.10
CA TYR A 124 3.40 25.82 -5.63
C TYR A 124 3.14 27.06 -4.77
N CYS A 125 2.21 27.92 -5.20
CA CYS A 125 1.97 29.24 -4.59
C CYS A 125 3.26 30.10 -4.49
N GLY A 126 4.19 29.94 -5.42
CA GLY A 126 5.47 30.66 -5.44
C GLY A 126 6.61 30.00 -4.64
N ASP A 127 6.32 28.97 -3.84
CA ASP A 127 7.35 28.24 -3.10
C ASP A 127 7.90 27.06 -3.91
N PRO A 128 9.21 26.72 -3.81
CA PRO A 128 9.77 25.54 -4.44
C PRO A 128 9.10 24.24 -3.97
N VAL A 129 8.68 23.41 -4.92
CA VAL A 129 8.15 22.06 -4.67
C VAL A 129 8.62 21.08 -5.75
N THR A 130 8.54 19.80 -5.42
CA THR A 130 8.81 18.70 -6.35
C THR A 130 7.58 17.82 -6.49
N LYS A 131 7.17 17.52 -7.73
CA LYS A 131 6.18 16.48 -8.00
C LYS A 131 6.87 15.13 -8.04
N VAL A 132 6.38 14.19 -7.24
CA VAL A 132 6.98 12.87 -7.07
C VAL A 132 5.95 11.77 -7.27
N LEU A 133 6.42 10.62 -7.76
CA LEU A 133 5.72 9.35 -7.67
C LEU A 133 6.28 8.56 -6.48
N LEU A 134 5.39 8.07 -5.62
CA LEU A 134 5.71 7.30 -4.44
C LEU A 134 5.14 5.88 -4.59
N GLN A 135 6.00 4.86 -4.52
CA GLN A 135 5.61 3.46 -4.53
C GLN A 135 5.87 2.85 -3.14
N PRO A 136 4.85 2.74 -2.27
CA PRO A 136 4.99 2.06 -0.99
C PRO A 136 4.90 0.53 -1.16
N HIS A 137 5.95 -0.17 -0.75
CA HIS A 137 6.00 -1.65 -0.71
C HIS A 137 5.39 -2.23 0.57
N THR A 138 5.11 -1.36 1.53
CA THR A 138 4.42 -1.67 2.78
C THR A 138 3.20 -0.76 2.98
N GLY A 139 2.43 -0.99 4.04
CA GLY A 139 1.31 -0.13 4.42
C GLY A 139 1.34 0.16 5.90
N ARG A 140 2.21 1.07 6.35
CA ARG A 140 2.14 1.64 7.71
C ARG A 140 1.23 2.87 7.70
N THR A 141 0.62 3.18 8.84
CA THR A 141 -0.19 4.38 9.01
C THR A 141 0.63 5.61 8.63
N HIS A 142 0.07 6.48 7.78
CA HIS A 142 0.72 7.70 7.29
C HIS A 142 2.10 7.50 6.64
N GLN A 143 2.45 6.29 6.17
CA GLN A 143 3.81 5.93 5.75
C GLN A 143 4.45 6.96 4.81
N LEU A 144 3.76 7.31 3.74
CA LEU A 144 4.25 8.25 2.72
C LEU A 144 4.49 9.65 3.30
N ARG A 145 3.59 10.10 4.16
CA ARG A 145 3.64 11.42 4.81
C ARG A 145 4.82 11.52 5.77
N VAL A 146 5.02 10.49 6.59
CA VAL A 146 6.16 10.37 7.52
C VAL A 146 7.47 10.30 6.74
N HIS A 147 7.58 9.42 5.74
CA HIS A 147 8.80 9.25 4.95
C HIS A 147 9.18 10.52 4.21
N CYS A 148 8.23 11.19 3.56
CA CYS A 148 8.49 12.47 2.89
C CYS A 148 8.95 13.55 3.90
N SER A 149 8.32 13.63 5.07
CA SER A 149 8.75 14.54 6.13
C SER A 149 10.15 14.19 6.67
N ALA A 150 10.46 12.91 6.84
CA ALA A 150 11.74 12.44 7.39
C ALA A 150 12.93 12.78 6.49
N ILE A 151 12.74 12.74 5.17
CA ILE A 151 13.76 13.18 4.21
C ILE A 151 13.81 14.71 4.01
N GLY A 152 13.07 15.48 4.82
CA GLY A 152 13.06 16.95 4.77
C GLY A 152 12.12 17.56 3.73
N HIS A 153 11.27 16.76 3.09
CA HIS A 153 10.37 17.18 2.01
C HIS A 153 8.92 16.83 2.35
N PRO A 154 8.30 17.47 3.37
CA PRO A 154 6.92 17.17 3.74
C PRO A 154 5.96 17.43 2.58
N ILE A 155 4.86 16.66 2.54
CA ILE A 155 3.84 16.81 1.51
C ILE A 155 3.17 18.18 1.66
N VAL A 156 2.97 18.87 0.53
CA VAL A 156 2.32 20.17 0.48
C VAL A 156 0.90 20.07 1.05
N GLY A 157 0.57 20.95 2.01
CA GLY A 157 -0.72 20.97 2.69
C GLY A 157 -0.90 19.87 3.74
N ASP A 158 0.14 19.13 4.11
CA ASP A 158 0.09 18.19 5.22
C ASP A 158 0.21 18.94 6.56
N PHE A 159 -0.94 19.30 7.13
CA PHE A 159 -1.01 20.03 8.39
C PHE A 159 -0.35 19.31 9.58
N THR A 160 -0.41 17.97 9.60
CA THR A 160 0.10 17.16 10.70
C THR A 160 1.63 17.10 10.67
N TYR A 161 2.20 16.67 9.55
CA TYR A 161 3.65 16.42 9.44
C TYR A 161 4.46 17.67 9.15
N SER A 162 3.82 18.76 8.70
CA SER A 162 4.46 20.09 8.65
C SER A 162 4.49 20.81 10.01
N LEU A 163 4.00 20.19 11.08
CA LEU A 163 3.85 20.81 12.41
C LEU A 163 3.02 22.12 12.33
N LYS A 164 1.87 22.05 11.64
CA LYS A 164 0.92 23.16 11.42
C LYS A 164 1.46 24.33 10.58
N LYS A 165 2.65 24.22 10.00
CA LYS A 165 3.24 25.28 9.17
C LYS A 165 2.62 25.36 7.79
N ASP A 166 2.20 24.22 7.23
CA ASP A 166 1.69 24.15 5.86
C ASP A 166 0.15 24.08 5.82
N SER A 167 -0.49 25.20 6.17
CA SER A 167 -1.95 25.34 6.25
C SER A 167 -2.58 26.18 5.13
N GLY A 168 -1.76 26.78 4.27
CA GLY A 168 -2.20 27.62 3.16
C GLY A 168 -2.85 26.87 1.98
N PRO A 169 -2.33 25.69 1.54
CA PRO A 169 -2.93 24.92 0.47
C PRO A 169 -4.36 24.44 0.83
N TYR A 170 -5.27 24.43 -0.15
CA TYR A 170 -6.68 24.06 0.07
C TYR A 170 -6.90 22.58 0.41
N ARG A 171 -5.87 21.75 0.23
CA ARG A 171 -5.86 20.30 0.50
C ARG A 171 -4.44 19.80 0.70
N MET A 172 -4.32 18.58 1.20
CA MET A 172 -3.08 17.82 1.14
C MET A 172 -2.85 17.29 -0.28
N MET A 173 -1.64 17.49 -0.79
CA MET A 173 -1.23 17.09 -2.14
C MET A 173 -0.69 15.66 -2.16
N LEU A 174 -1.52 14.71 -1.74
CA LEU A 174 -1.28 13.27 -1.85
C LEU A 174 -2.45 12.60 -2.56
N HIS A 175 -2.15 11.82 -3.59
CA HIS A 175 -3.14 11.19 -4.45
C HIS A 175 -2.77 9.74 -4.75
N SER A 176 -3.65 8.80 -4.40
CA SER A 176 -3.56 7.38 -4.76
C SER A 176 -3.85 7.21 -6.26
N TYR A 177 -2.80 7.33 -7.06
CA TYR A 177 -2.87 7.43 -8.51
C TYR A 177 -3.09 6.06 -9.18
N TYR A 178 -2.35 5.04 -8.77
CA TYR A 178 -2.38 3.72 -9.39
C TYR A 178 -2.60 2.62 -8.36
N LEU A 179 -3.48 1.68 -8.68
CA LEU A 179 -3.80 0.53 -7.84
C LEU A 179 -3.94 -0.72 -8.72
N ARG A 180 -3.18 -1.77 -8.38
CA ARG A 180 -3.26 -3.09 -9.01
C ARG A 180 -3.42 -4.17 -7.95
N ILE A 181 -4.55 -4.87 -7.97
CA ILE A 181 -4.87 -5.99 -7.09
C ILE A 181 -5.04 -7.23 -7.98
N PRO A 182 -4.06 -8.16 -7.98
CA PRO A 182 -4.13 -9.39 -8.77
C PRO A 182 -5.03 -10.42 -8.06
N VAL A 183 -6.34 -10.18 -8.06
CA VAL A 183 -7.33 -11.09 -7.48
C VAL A 183 -7.41 -12.35 -8.35
N GLU A 184 -7.54 -13.52 -7.72
CA GLU A 184 -7.65 -14.77 -8.47
C GLU A 184 -8.91 -14.77 -9.36
N GLY A 185 -8.67 -14.85 -10.67
CA GLY A 185 -9.71 -14.82 -11.72
C GLY A 185 -10.07 -13.42 -12.21
N GLU A 186 -9.53 -12.35 -11.60
CA GLU A 186 -9.85 -10.96 -11.97
C GLU A 186 -8.71 -10.01 -11.60
N LEU A 187 -8.08 -9.38 -12.59
CA LEU A 187 -7.10 -8.33 -12.32
C LEU A 187 -7.83 -6.99 -12.14
N VAL A 188 -7.86 -6.48 -10.91
CA VAL A 188 -8.36 -5.11 -10.65
C VAL A 188 -7.20 -4.15 -10.82
N GLU A 189 -7.16 -3.43 -11.94
CA GLU A 189 -6.13 -2.44 -12.25
C GLU A 189 -6.78 -1.11 -12.64
N VAL A 190 -6.44 -0.05 -11.90
CA VAL A 190 -6.99 1.29 -12.12
C VAL A 190 -5.92 2.36 -12.03
N THR A 191 -6.05 3.37 -12.88
CA THR A 191 -5.28 4.61 -12.85
C THR A 191 -6.26 5.78 -12.72
N ALA A 192 -6.16 6.54 -11.63
CA ALA A 192 -6.92 7.76 -11.44
C ALA A 192 -6.31 8.91 -12.26
N PRO A 193 -7.09 9.93 -12.68
CA PRO A 193 -6.54 11.11 -13.32
C PRO A 193 -5.54 11.85 -12.42
N ASP A 194 -4.50 12.42 -13.01
CA ASP A 194 -3.53 13.25 -12.27
C ASP A 194 -4.16 14.59 -11.85
N PRO A 195 -4.35 14.87 -10.54
CA PRO A 195 -4.91 16.13 -10.08
C PRO A 195 -3.87 17.26 -9.99
N PHE A 196 -2.58 16.96 -10.10
CA PHE A 196 -1.48 17.92 -9.91
C PHE A 196 -0.94 18.40 -11.25
N ILE A 197 -1.83 19.02 -12.02
CA ILE A 197 -1.55 19.66 -13.31
C ILE A 197 -2.07 21.10 -13.28
N THR A 198 -1.37 22.01 -13.97
CA THR A 198 -1.66 23.46 -13.93
C THR A 198 -3.08 23.82 -14.37
N THR A 199 -3.69 23.01 -15.24
CA THR A 199 -5.07 23.21 -15.70
C THR A 199 -6.12 22.88 -14.65
N ILE A 200 -5.81 22.03 -13.67
CA ILE A 200 -6.68 21.71 -12.53
C ILE A 200 -6.37 22.61 -11.34
N ASP A 201 -5.09 22.90 -11.10
CA ASP A 201 -4.63 23.74 -10.00
C ASP A 201 -3.59 24.75 -10.50
N SER A 202 -4.01 25.99 -10.70
CA SER A 202 -3.16 27.06 -11.22
C SER A 202 -2.04 27.47 -10.27
N ASN A 203 -2.08 27.03 -9.01
CA ASN A 203 -0.98 27.30 -8.07
C ASN A 203 0.25 26.45 -8.36
N TRP A 204 0.07 25.29 -9.03
CA TRP A 204 1.16 24.44 -9.47
C TRP A 204 1.72 24.90 -10.81
N VAL A 205 2.97 25.33 -10.79
CA VAL A 205 3.71 25.80 -11.97
C VAL A 205 4.94 24.91 -12.16
N PRO A 206 4.91 23.90 -13.05
CA PRO A 206 6.07 23.09 -13.36
C PRO A 206 7.14 23.95 -14.04
N VAL A 207 8.40 23.75 -13.66
CA VAL A 207 9.56 24.49 -14.20
C VAL A 207 10.47 23.56 -15.00
N SER A 208 10.66 22.32 -14.54
CA SER A 208 11.48 21.33 -15.24
C SER A 208 10.92 19.93 -15.05
N THR A 209 10.86 19.16 -16.13
CA THR A 209 10.52 17.74 -16.11
C THR A 209 11.80 16.91 -15.98
N VAL A 210 11.78 15.92 -15.08
CA VAL A 210 12.90 15.00 -14.83
C VAL A 210 12.63 13.65 -15.51
N ARG A 211 11.39 13.16 -15.43
CA ARG A 211 10.95 11.91 -16.04
C ARG A 211 9.46 11.96 -16.37
N SER A 212 9.05 11.19 -17.36
CA SER A 212 7.62 11.05 -17.70
C SER A 212 6.88 10.25 -16.63
N LEU A 213 5.68 10.73 -16.25
CA LEU A 213 4.77 9.98 -15.39
C LEU A 213 4.35 8.65 -16.04
N GLU A 214 4.09 8.66 -17.34
CA GLU A 214 3.63 7.50 -18.10
C GLU A 214 4.69 6.39 -18.12
N GLU A 215 5.92 6.74 -18.45
CA GLU A 215 7.06 5.82 -18.44
C GLU A 215 7.30 5.26 -17.04
N THR A 216 7.26 6.11 -16.02
CA THR A 216 7.45 5.67 -14.61
C THR A 216 6.39 4.67 -14.18
N ILE A 217 5.15 4.86 -14.62
CA ILE A 217 4.05 3.95 -14.31
C ILE A 217 4.18 2.65 -15.10
N GLN A 218 4.64 2.71 -16.34
CA GLN A 218 4.93 1.52 -17.12
C GLN A 218 6.03 0.68 -16.45
N ASP A 219 7.10 1.31 -15.94
CA ASP A 219 8.14 0.62 -15.16
C ASP A 219 7.56 -0.07 -13.92
N VAL A 220 6.67 0.61 -13.20
CA VAL A 220 5.98 0.04 -12.01
C VAL A 220 5.15 -1.19 -12.40
N LYS A 221 4.45 -1.13 -13.54
CA LYS A 221 3.66 -2.26 -14.07
C LYS A 221 4.55 -3.44 -14.44
N ASP A 222 5.62 -3.18 -15.18
CA ASP A 222 6.53 -4.21 -15.67
C ASP A 222 7.21 -4.93 -14.50
N ARG A 223 7.69 -4.18 -13.50
CA ARG A 223 8.22 -4.76 -12.25
C ARG A 223 7.18 -5.62 -11.54
N ALA A 224 5.93 -5.15 -11.43
CA ALA A 224 4.87 -5.91 -10.76
C ALA A 224 4.53 -7.22 -11.48
N VAL A 225 4.65 -7.27 -12.81
CA VAL A 225 4.50 -8.49 -13.61
C VAL A 225 5.68 -9.44 -13.40
N LEU A 226 6.91 -8.93 -13.47
CA LEU A 226 8.12 -9.73 -13.27
C LEU A 226 8.14 -10.38 -11.88
N GLU A 227 7.87 -9.61 -10.82
CA GLU A 227 7.79 -10.15 -9.47
C GLU A 227 6.68 -11.19 -9.31
N ALA A 228 5.55 -11.05 -10.02
CA ALA A 228 4.48 -12.04 -10.00
C ALA A 228 4.91 -13.37 -10.66
N GLN A 229 5.61 -13.28 -11.79
CA GLN A 229 6.16 -14.44 -12.50
C GLN A 229 7.24 -15.15 -11.65
N GLU A 230 8.12 -14.39 -11.01
CA GLU A 230 9.15 -14.93 -10.12
C GLU A 230 8.54 -15.63 -8.91
N ARG A 231 7.57 -14.99 -8.24
CA ARG A 231 6.81 -15.61 -7.13
C ARG A 231 6.16 -16.94 -7.57
N GLN A 232 5.55 -16.98 -8.75
CA GLN A 232 4.94 -18.20 -9.27
C GLN A 232 5.97 -19.30 -9.55
N ARG A 233 7.13 -18.94 -10.11
CA ARG A 233 8.25 -19.87 -10.34
C ARG A 233 8.75 -20.47 -9.02
N THR A 234 9.02 -19.63 -8.02
CA THR A 234 9.46 -20.08 -6.70
C THR A 234 8.44 -20.99 -6.02
N LEU A 235 7.13 -20.72 -6.16
CA LEU A 235 6.07 -21.58 -5.63
C LEU A 235 6.03 -22.95 -6.32
N LEU A 236 6.21 -22.99 -7.65
CA LEU A 236 6.28 -24.23 -8.41
C LEU A 236 7.50 -25.06 -8.01
N GLU A 237 8.69 -24.45 -7.92
CA GLU A 237 9.92 -25.11 -7.49
C GLU A 237 9.79 -25.68 -6.07
N ASN A 238 9.21 -24.93 -5.13
CA ASN A 238 8.97 -25.39 -3.77
C ASN A 238 7.97 -26.57 -3.72
N ARG A 239 6.94 -26.57 -4.57
CA ARG A 239 6.00 -27.71 -4.71
C ARG A 239 6.70 -28.94 -5.26
N THR A 240 7.51 -28.78 -6.31
CA THR A 240 8.30 -29.88 -6.90
C THR A 240 9.28 -30.46 -5.88
N ASN A 241 9.97 -29.62 -5.11
CA ASN A 241 10.89 -30.07 -4.07
C ASN A 241 10.19 -30.81 -2.93
N ARG A 242 9.01 -30.34 -2.49
CA ARG A 242 8.19 -31.06 -1.50
C ARG A 242 7.69 -32.40 -2.04
N ALA A 243 7.25 -32.46 -3.30
CA ALA A 243 6.84 -33.71 -3.93
C ALA A 243 7.99 -34.72 -4.04
N LYS A 244 9.19 -34.26 -4.44
CA LYS A 244 10.41 -35.08 -4.46
C LYS A 244 10.82 -35.57 -3.06
N SER A 245 10.72 -34.72 -2.04
CA SER A 245 10.98 -35.10 -0.65
C SER A 245 9.98 -36.15 -0.16
N ALA A 246 8.69 -35.99 -0.48
CA ALA A 246 7.63 -36.93 -0.12
C ALA A 246 7.78 -38.29 -0.83
N GLN A 247 8.22 -38.30 -2.09
CA GLN A 247 8.57 -39.51 -2.82
C GLN A 247 9.85 -40.19 -2.31
N LYS A 248 10.74 -39.45 -1.65
CA LYS A 248 11.94 -40.03 -1.02
C LYS A 248 11.65 -40.63 0.36
N THR A 249 10.54 -40.25 0.97
CA THR A 249 10.00 -40.79 2.24
C THR A 249 8.86 -41.79 2.02
N THR A 250 8.87 -42.57 0.94
CA THR A 250 8.12 -43.83 0.94
C THR A 250 8.81 -44.80 1.90
N GLU A 251 8.08 -45.24 2.93
CA GLU A 251 8.53 -46.27 3.89
C GLU A 251 9.23 -47.42 3.16
N THR A 252 10.42 -47.79 3.63
CA THR A 252 11.09 -48.99 3.13
C THR A 252 10.26 -50.23 3.50
N GLU A 253 10.34 -51.30 2.70
CA GLU A 253 9.64 -52.57 3.00
C GLU A 253 9.93 -53.08 4.42
N GLU A 254 11.15 -52.84 4.94
CA GLU A 254 11.52 -53.13 6.33
C GLU A 254 10.75 -52.29 7.35
N GLN A 255 10.57 -50.98 7.13
CA GLN A 255 9.79 -50.12 8.02
C GLN A 255 8.32 -50.52 8.05
N ARG A 256 7.80 -50.94 6.89
CA ARG A 256 6.43 -51.44 6.73
C ARG A 256 6.23 -52.78 7.45
N ALA A 257 7.19 -53.71 7.32
CA ALA A 257 7.17 -55.00 8.01
C ALA A 257 7.25 -54.85 9.54
N VAL A 258 8.07 -53.93 10.05
CA VAL A 258 8.15 -53.62 11.49
C VAL A 258 6.82 -53.03 12.00
N CYS A 259 6.16 -52.17 11.22
CA CYS A 259 4.87 -51.60 11.59
C CYS A 259 3.75 -52.67 11.60
N GLU A 260 3.74 -53.57 10.61
CA GLU A 260 2.80 -54.71 10.56
C GLU A 260 3.02 -55.70 11.70
N GLN A 261 4.27 -55.98 12.06
CA GLN A 261 4.61 -56.82 13.21
C GLN A 261 4.13 -56.19 14.54
N TRP A 262 4.30 -54.88 14.68
CA TRP A 262 3.84 -54.14 15.87
C TRP A 262 2.30 -54.13 15.99
N LEU A 263 1.59 -53.98 14.88
CA LEU A 263 0.13 -54.06 14.84
C LEU A 263 -0.40 -55.48 15.13
N ALA A 264 0.32 -56.53 14.71
CA ALA A 264 -0.03 -57.91 15.01
C ALA A 264 0.17 -58.24 16.50
N GLU A 265 1.21 -57.70 17.14
CA GLU A 265 1.45 -57.87 18.59
C GLU A 265 0.39 -57.17 19.45
N TRP A 266 -0.19 -56.06 18.97
CA TRP A 266 -1.24 -55.31 19.68
C TRP A 266 -2.66 -55.87 19.51
N ALA A 267 -2.88 -56.79 18.56
CA ALA A 267 -4.19 -57.35 18.27
C ALA A 267 -4.56 -58.58 19.12
N VAL A 268 -3.71 -59.00 20.07
CA VAL A 268 -3.87 -60.28 20.80
C VAL A 268 -4.49 -60.12 22.20
N ASP A 269 -4.74 -58.90 22.68
CA ASP A 269 -5.46 -58.69 23.96
C ASP A 269 -6.88 -58.11 23.73
N GLN A 270 -7.81 -58.98 23.28
CA GLN A 270 -9.25 -58.92 23.59
C GLN A 270 -9.85 -60.32 23.69
#